data_AF-A0A6P7MKD8-F1
#
_entry.id   AF-A0A6P7MKD8-F1
#
_cell.length_a   1.000
_cell.length_b   1.000
_cell.length_c   1.000
_cell.angle_alpha   90.00
_cell.angle_beta   90.00
_cell.angle_gamma   90.00
#
_symmetry.space_group_name_H-M   'P 1'
#
loop_
_entity.id
_entity.type
_entity.pdbx_description
1 polymer ?
#
loop_
_entity_poly.entity_id
_entity_poly.type
_entity_poly.pdbx_seq_one_letter_code
_entity_poly.pdbx_strand_id
1 'polypeptide(L)'
;MEARRLKDKRPAGKSSEARVDVQSEHLDSTHTDADAGPLVQDRDPTGINQSLKVTFEDVIAEPPSVRSLDPVWLWSRALFEASRLWCYRLVGVLLAVSLWLAAGLLFAALSCLHIWLLTPGPRLLRISMRWARAACGRMLSVLLGPFLCSAAKCCSRIHLYLAEDAC
;
A
#
# COMPACT_ATOMS: atom_id res chain seq x y z
N MET A 1 -47.01 -37.55 1.70
CA MET A 1 -46.75 -36.74 2.90
C MET A 1 -45.36 -36.16 2.75
N GLU A 2 -45.18 -35.02 2.09
CA GLU A 2 -45.51 -33.66 2.54
C GLU A 2 -44.69 -33.23 3.78
N ALA A 3 -44.25 -31.96 3.74
CA ALA A 3 -43.48 -31.21 4.74
C ALA A 3 -41.95 -31.10 4.50
N ARG A 4 -41.66 -30.33 3.46
CA ARG A 4 -40.49 -29.45 3.38
C ARG A 4 -40.48 -28.41 4.54
N ARG A 5 -39.25 -27.99 4.90
CA ARG A 5 -38.79 -26.63 5.26
C ARG A 5 -38.88 -26.12 6.71
N LEU A 6 -37.81 -25.35 7.01
CA LEU A 6 -37.56 -24.38 8.09
C LEU A 6 -36.73 -25.01 9.23
N LYS A 7 -35.53 -24.53 9.59
CA LYS A 7 -34.88 -23.23 9.35
C LYS A 7 -33.43 -23.36 9.82
N ASP A 8 -32.46 -23.49 8.92
CA ASP A 8 -31.15 -22.86 9.18
C ASP A 8 -30.89 -21.88 8.05
N LYS A 9 -31.08 -20.61 8.40
CA LYS A 9 -30.86 -19.43 7.60
C LYS A 9 -29.90 -18.59 8.42
N ARG A 10 -28.62 -18.59 8.07
CA ARG A 10 -27.67 -17.54 8.46
C ARG A 10 -26.59 -17.36 7.40
N PRO A 11 -26.05 -16.14 7.26
CA PRO A 11 -26.30 -15.37 6.06
C PRO A 11 -25.11 -15.44 5.11
N ALA A 12 -25.44 -15.22 3.85
CA ALA A 12 -24.50 -14.86 2.80
C ALA A 12 -23.54 -13.77 3.28
N GLY A 13 -22.29 -14.16 3.53
CA GLY A 13 -21.15 -13.25 3.53
C GLY A 13 -20.95 -12.76 2.11
N LYS A 14 -21.60 -11.64 1.78
CA LYS A 14 -21.29 -10.84 0.61
C LYS A 14 -19.92 -10.18 0.80
N SER A 15 -19.18 -10.14 -0.30
CA SER A 15 -18.29 -9.04 -0.71
C SER A 15 -16.84 -9.08 -0.21
N SER A 16 -15.99 -9.68 -1.03
CA SER A 16 -14.81 -8.99 -1.58
C SER A 16 -14.35 -9.73 -2.84
N GLU A 17 -15.25 -9.76 -3.83
CA GLU A 17 -14.85 -9.99 -5.21
C GLU A 17 -14.20 -8.69 -5.68
N ALA A 18 -12.86 -8.65 -5.69
CA ALA A 18 -12.13 -7.58 -6.34
C ALA A 18 -12.24 -7.80 -7.85
N ARG A 19 -13.39 -7.41 -8.40
CA ARG A 19 -13.63 -7.25 -9.83
C ARG A 19 -12.76 -6.07 -10.29
N VAL A 20 -11.60 -6.38 -10.86
CA VAL A 20 -10.82 -5.39 -11.59
C VAL A 20 -11.54 -5.21 -12.92
N ASP A 21 -12.29 -4.11 -13.01
CA ASP A 21 -12.92 -3.66 -14.24
C ASP A 21 -11.81 -3.38 -15.26
N VAL A 22 -11.70 -4.24 -16.27
CA VAL A 22 -10.94 -3.97 -17.49
C VAL A 22 -11.79 -3.00 -18.28
N GLN A 23 -11.54 -1.71 -18.09
CA GLN A 23 -12.11 -0.66 -18.90
C GLN A 23 -11.51 -0.76 -20.31
N SER A 24 -12.22 -1.46 -21.19
CA SER A 24 -12.03 -1.36 -22.63
C SER A 24 -12.39 0.05 -23.07
N GLU A 25 -11.39 0.90 -23.19
CA GLU A 25 -11.51 2.11 -24.01
C GLU A 25 -11.47 1.69 -25.47
N HIS A 26 -12.67 1.52 -26.01
CA HIS A 26 -12.96 1.51 -27.43
C HIS A 26 -12.63 2.90 -27.99
N LEU A 27 -11.42 3.06 -28.53
CA LEU A 27 -11.06 4.18 -29.39
C LEU A 27 -10.83 3.65 -30.79
N ASP A 28 -11.92 3.69 -31.55
CA ASP A 28 -11.92 3.86 -32.99
C ASP A 28 -10.91 4.94 -33.36
N SER A 29 -9.86 4.53 -34.07
CA SER A 29 -8.97 5.42 -34.77
C SER A 29 -8.66 4.75 -36.09
N THR A 30 -9.66 4.84 -36.95
CA THR A 30 -9.52 5.03 -38.39
C THR A 30 -8.41 6.06 -38.63
N HIS A 31 -7.16 5.61 -38.72
CA HIS A 31 -6.10 6.39 -39.35
C HIS A 31 -5.97 5.89 -40.78
N THR A 32 -6.61 6.67 -41.65
CA THR A 32 -6.41 6.68 -43.09
C THR A 32 -4.93 6.85 -43.42
N ASP A 33 -4.24 5.73 -43.65
CA ASP A 33 -3.01 5.71 -44.44
C ASP A 33 -3.41 5.49 -45.91
N ALA A 34 -4.02 6.53 -46.48
CA ALA A 34 -4.03 6.69 -47.92
C ALA A 34 -2.67 7.28 -48.31
N ASP A 35 -1.86 6.47 -49.01
CA ASP A 35 -1.08 6.87 -50.20
C ASP A 35 0.24 6.08 -50.32
N ALA A 36 0.15 4.85 -50.83
CA ALA A 36 1.13 4.19 -51.71
C ALA A 36 0.68 2.75 -52.03
N GLY A 37 -0.58 2.60 -52.46
CA GLY A 37 -1.05 1.35 -53.06
C GLY A 37 -1.30 1.61 -54.54
N PRO A 38 -0.79 0.79 -55.48
CA PRO A 38 -1.19 0.92 -56.88
C PRO A 38 -2.71 0.91 -56.91
N LEU A 39 -3.34 1.82 -57.66
CA LEU A 39 -4.76 1.72 -57.97
C LEU A 39 -4.99 0.38 -58.65
N VAL A 40 -5.27 -0.65 -57.85
CA VAL A 40 -5.76 -1.94 -58.32
C VAL A 40 -7.18 -1.63 -58.76
N GLN A 41 -7.31 -1.10 -59.97
CA GLN A 41 -8.54 -1.19 -60.73
C GLN A 41 -9.05 -2.61 -60.53
N ASP A 42 -10.29 -2.73 -60.04
CA ASP A 42 -10.93 -4.02 -59.91
C ASP A 42 -11.01 -4.62 -61.31
N ARG A 43 -10.05 -5.51 -61.62
CA ARG A 43 -9.83 -6.08 -62.95
C ARG A 43 -10.93 -7.05 -63.37
N ASP A 44 -11.95 -7.24 -62.53
CA ASP A 44 -13.11 -8.07 -62.79
C ASP A 44 -14.39 -7.46 -62.19
N PRO A 45 -14.96 -6.41 -62.83
CA PRO A 45 -16.18 -5.74 -62.34
C PRO A 45 -17.42 -6.65 -62.34
N THR A 46 -17.35 -7.77 -63.05
CA THR A 46 -18.41 -8.76 -63.21
C THR A 46 -18.24 -9.98 -62.29
N GLY A 47 -17.13 -10.06 -61.54
CA GLY A 47 -16.88 -11.10 -60.54
C GLY A 47 -16.93 -12.52 -61.08
N ILE A 48 -16.57 -12.72 -62.37
CA ILE A 48 -16.69 -14.01 -63.06
C ILE A 48 -15.51 -14.93 -62.75
N ASN A 49 -14.34 -14.36 -62.41
CA ASN A 49 -13.08 -15.05 -62.18
C ASN A 49 -12.73 -15.18 -60.69
N GLN A 50 -13.72 -15.42 -59.84
CA GLN A 50 -13.50 -15.64 -58.40
C GLN A 50 -12.60 -16.85 -58.13
N SER A 51 -12.67 -17.88 -58.98
CA SER A 51 -11.84 -19.09 -58.91
C SER A 51 -10.37 -18.88 -59.24
N LEU A 52 -10.01 -17.73 -59.84
CA LEU A 52 -8.63 -17.36 -60.16
C LEU A 52 -8.08 -16.32 -59.18
N LYS A 53 -8.87 -15.90 -58.18
CA LYS A 53 -8.49 -14.95 -57.13
C LYS A 53 -7.74 -15.68 -56.03
N VAL A 54 -6.59 -16.24 -56.40
CA VAL A 54 -5.68 -16.97 -55.52
C VAL A 54 -4.99 -15.93 -54.62
N THR A 55 -5.31 -15.94 -53.33
CA THR A 55 -4.56 -15.16 -52.35
C THR A 55 -3.17 -15.77 -52.20
N PHE A 56 -2.16 -14.97 -51.86
CA PHE A 56 -0.79 -15.47 -51.66
C PHE A 56 -0.72 -16.66 -50.67
N GLU A 57 -1.68 -16.75 -49.76
CA GLU A 57 -1.86 -17.87 -48.82
C GLU A 57 -2.15 -19.21 -49.53
N ASP A 58 -2.89 -19.17 -50.65
CA ASP A 58 -3.25 -20.36 -51.44
C ASP A 58 -2.12 -20.78 -52.41
N VAL A 59 -1.21 -19.85 -52.75
CA VAL A 59 0.03 -20.15 -53.51
C VAL A 59 1.06 -20.92 -52.66
N ILE A 60 1.07 -20.72 -51.35
CA ILE A 60 2.00 -21.39 -50.42
C ILE A 60 1.46 -22.75 -49.94
N ALA A 61 0.21 -23.10 -50.28
CA ALA A 61 -0.44 -24.37 -49.92
C ALA A 61 -0.35 -24.70 -48.42
N GLU A 62 -0.41 -23.69 -47.55
CA GLU A 62 -0.36 -23.90 -46.11
C GLU A 62 -1.75 -24.35 -45.62
N PRO A 63 -1.93 -25.59 -45.10
CA PRO A 63 -3.23 -26.04 -44.64
C PRO A 63 -3.72 -25.17 -43.46
N PRO A 64 -5.04 -25.03 -43.25
CA PRO A 64 -5.61 -24.18 -42.18
C PRO A 64 -5.15 -24.59 -40.76
N SER A 65 -4.52 -25.75 -40.63
CA SER A 65 -3.92 -26.27 -39.40
C SER A 65 -2.54 -25.70 -39.05
N VAL A 66 -1.81 -25.07 -39.99
CA VAL A 66 -0.48 -24.48 -39.73
C VAL A 66 -0.50 -22.98 -39.43
N ARG A 67 -1.70 -22.38 -39.37
CA ARG A 67 -1.99 -21.09 -38.68
C ARG A 67 -1.79 -21.19 -37.14
N SER A 68 -0.88 -22.06 -36.70
CA SER A 68 -0.61 -22.49 -35.32
C SER A 68 0.51 -21.69 -34.64
N LEU A 69 1.19 -20.80 -35.36
CA LEU A 69 2.23 -19.93 -34.80
C LEU A 69 1.67 -18.59 -34.27
N ASP A 70 0.55 -18.09 -34.80
CA ASP A 70 -0.16 -16.93 -34.26
C ASP A 70 -0.56 -17.10 -32.78
N PRO A 71 -1.15 -18.24 -32.36
CA PRO A 71 -1.43 -18.45 -30.94
C PRO A 71 -0.14 -18.57 -30.14
N VAL A 72 0.94 -19.18 -30.65
CA VAL A 72 2.21 -19.28 -29.90
C VAL A 72 2.75 -17.89 -29.58
N TRP A 73 2.63 -16.96 -30.52
CA TRP A 73 3.09 -15.60 -30.35
C TRP A 73 2.21 -14.82 -29.37
N LEU A 74 0.88 -15.00 -29.46
CA LEU A 74 -0.08 -14.42 -28.50
C LEU A 74 0.09 -14.98 -27.08
N TRP A 75 0.27 -16.30 -26.94
CA TRP A 75 0.53 -16.97 -25.67
C TRP A 75 1.87 -16.56 -25.08
N SER A 76 2.91 -16.37 -25.90
CA SER A 76 4.21 -15.90 -25.41
C SER A 76 4.12 -14.49 -24.82
N ARG A 77 3.36 -13.59 -25.47
CA ARG A 77 3.09 -12.23 -24.98
C ARG A 77 2.27 -12.25 -23.70
N ALA A 78 1.20 -13.04 -23.67
CA ALA A 78 0.34 -13.19 -22.49
C ALA A 78 1.10 -13.80 -21.29
N LEU A 79 1.92 -14.84 -21.53
CA LEU A 79 2.72 -15.48 -20.50
C LEU A 79 3.81 -14.53 -19.97
N PHE A 80 4.43 -13.74 -20.85
CA PHE A 80 5.41 -12.73 -20.44
C PHE A 80 4.78 -11.69 -19.51
N GLU A 81 3.61 -11.15 -19.86
CA GLU A 81 2.90 -10.18 -19.02
C GLU A 81 2.43 -10.78 -17.69
N ALA A 82 1.90 -12.00 -17.72
CA ALA A 82 1.51 -12.73 -16.52
C ALA A 82 2.74 -12.98 -15.62
N SER A 83 3.84 -13.49 -16.17
CA SER A 83 5.07 -13.76 -15.42
C SER A 83 5.60 -12.50 -14.75
N ARG A 84 5.55 -11.36 -15.43
CA ARG A 84 5.95 -10.07 -14.88
C ARG A 84 5.10 -9.71 -13.65
N LEU A 85 3.78 -9.83 -13.74
CA LEU A 85 2.88 -9.53 -12.62
C LEU A 85 3.11 -10.48 -11.44
N TRP A 86 3.24 -11.78 -11.70
CA TRP A 86 3.50 -12.78 -10.67
C TRP A 86 4.85 -12.59 -9.99
N CYS A 87 5.91 -12.28 -10.75
CA CYS A 87 7.23 -11.94 -10.20
C CYS A 87 7.16 -10.73 -9.27
N TYR A 88 6.48 -9.65 -9.66
CA TYR A 88 6.32 -8.48 -8.78
C TYR A 88 5.56 -8.82 -7.49
N ARG A 89 4.50 -9.63 -7.57
CA ARG A 89 3.76 -10.09 -6.38
C ARG A 89 4.62 -10.98 -5.48
N LEU A 90 5.39 -11.89 -6.06
CA LEU A 90 6.26 -12.79 -5.31
C LEU A 90 7.35 -12.01 -4.56
N VAL A 91 7.99 -11.06 -5.22
CA VAL A 91 8.96 -10.15 -4.61
C VAL A 91 8.33 -9.34 -3.48
N GLY A 92 7.11 -8.82 -3.69
CA GLY A 92 6.34 -8.12 -2.66
C GLY A 92 6.05 -8.99 -1.43
N VAL A 93 5.64 -10.25 -1.64
CA VAL A 93 5.40 -11.20 -0.54
C VAL A 93 6.69 -11.53 0.20
N LEU A 94 7.80 -11.76 -0.50
CA LEU A 94 9.10 -12.05 0.12
C LEU A 94 9.61 -10.86 0.98
N LEU A 95 9.47 -9.64 0.47
CA LEU A 95 9.78 -8.41 1.21
C LEU A 95 8.86 -8.25 2.43
N ALA A 96 7.55 -8.49 2.26
CA ALA A 96 6.59 -8.43 3.35
C ALA A 96 6.91 -9.45 4.45
N VAL A 97 7.18 -10.71 4.10
CA VAL A 97 7.59 -11.76 5.04
C VAL A 97 8.87 -11.35 5.77
N SER A 98 9.86 -10.82 5.06
CA SER A 98 11.12 -10.35 5.67
C SER A 98 10.88 -9.21 6.67
N LEU A 99 10.02 -8.23 6.32
CA LEU A 99 9.64 -7.14 7.22
C LEU A 99 8.86 -7.64 8.44
N TRP A 100 7.95 -8.60 8.27
CA TRP A 100 7.19 -9.19 9.37
C TRP A 100 8.07 -9.99 10.31
N LEU A 101 9.07 -10.72 9.78
CA LEU A 101 10.08 -11.39 10.59
C LEU A 101 10.92 -10.37 11.38
N ALA A 102 11.38 -9.30 10.74
CA ALA A 102 12.12 -8.23 11.41
C ALA A 102 11.26 -7.53 12.49
N ALA A 103 10.00 -7.22 12.19
CA ALA A 103 9.07 -6.63 13.12
C ALA A 103 8.74 -7.58 14.29
N GLY A 104 8.56 -8.88 14.03
CA GLY A 104 8.35 -9.90 15.05
C GLY A 104 9.56 -10.06 15.96
N LEU A 105 10.78 -10.04 15.41
CA LEU A 105 12.01 -10.08 16.19
C LEU A 105 12.18 -8.81 17.04
N LEU A 106 11.89 -7.63 16.47
CA LEU A 106 11.89 -6.36 17.18
C LEU A 106 10.85 -6.37 18.32
N PHE A 107 9.65 -6.88 18.06
CA PHE A 107 8.59 -7.02 19.04
C PHE A 107 8.97 -8.00 20.16
N ALA A 108 9.62 -9.11 19.83
CA ALA A 108 10.14 -10.05 20.83
C ALA A 108 11.21 -9.41 21.72
N ALA A 109 12.16 -8.68 21.11
CA ALA A 109 13.18 -7.93 21.84
C ALA A 109 12.57 -6.84 22.74
N LEU A 110 11.61 -6.08 22.22
CA LEU A 110 10.84 -5.09 22.98
C LEU A 110 10.05 -5.71 24.11
N SER A 111 9.44 -6.88 23.90
CA SER A 111 8.67 -7.58 24.94
C SER A 111 9.58 -8.12 26.03
N CYS A 112 10.74 -8.68 25.66
CA CYS A 112 11.77 -9.07 26.60
C CYS A 112 12.23 -7.85 27.42
N LEU A 113 12.64 -6.78 26.75
CA LEU A 113 13.01 -5.52 27.41
C LEU A 113 11.87 -4.99 28.26
N HIS A 114 10.62 -5.06 27.83
CA HIS A 114 9.47 -4.59 28.57
C HIS A 114 9.25 -5.41 29.84
N ILE A 115 9.32 -6.75 29.80
CA ILE A 115 9.29 -7.57 31.02
C ILE A 115 10.45 -7.17 31.95
N TRP A 116 11.66 -7.05 31.39
CA TRP A 116 12.88 -6.76 32.15
C TRP A 116 13.03 -5.31 32.57
N LEU A 117 12.28 -4.36 32.00
CA LEU A 117 12.38 -2.92 32.27
C LEU A 117 11.11 -2.38 32.92
N LEU A 118 9.91 -2.87 32.59
CA LEU A 118 8.72 -2.47 33.35
C LEU A 118 8.61 -3.19 34.68
N THR A 119 9.15 -4.41 34.83
CA THR A 119 9.07 -5.11 36.12
C THR A 119 10.01 -4.50 37.17
N PRO A 120 11.31 -4.26 36.88
CA PRO A 120 12.21 -3.62 37.83
C PRO A 120 12.35 -2.10 37.59
N GLY A 121 12.06 -1.56 36.41
CA GLY A 121 12.33 -0.15 36.09
C GLY A 121 11.60 0.84 36.98
N PRO A 122 10.28 0.73 37.23
CA PRO A 122 9.60 1.60 38.19
C PRO A 122 10.18 1.48 39.61
N ARG A 123 10.66 0.28 39.99
CA ARG A 123 11.30 0.03 41.28
C ARG A 123 12.67 0.72 41.36
N LEU A 124 13.48 0.62 40.31
CA LEU A 124 14.78 1.31 40.17
C LEU A 124 14.57 2.83 40.06
N LEU A 125 13.63 3.31 39.25
CA LEU A 125 13.29 4.74 39.18
C LEU A 125 12.88 5.26 40.55
N ARG A 126 12.13 4.49 41.35
CA ARG A 126 11.75 4.89 42.71
C ARG A 126 12.95 4.98 43.66
N ILE A 127 13.94 4.09 43.53
CA ILE A 127 15.18 4.17 44.31
C ILE A 127 16.05 5.34 43.83
N SER A 128 16.21 5.51 42.51
CA SER A 128 16.98 6.59 41.88
C SER A 128 16.36 7.95 42.13
N MET A 129 15.02 8.04 42.16
CA MET A 129 14.28 9.27 42.53
C MET A 129 14.65 9.76 43.92
N ARG A 130 15.04 8.89 44.86
CA ARG A 130 15.49 9.34 46.19
C ARG A 130 16.79 10.13 46.08
N TRP A 131 17.76 9.62 45.33
CA TRP A 131 19.04 10.29 45.08
C TRP A 131 18.85 11.53 44.21
N ALA A 132 18.05 11.44 43.15
CA ALA A 132 17.74 12.54 42.26
C ALA A 132 17.00 13.66 43.00
N ARG A 133 16.04 13.34 43.88
CA ARG A 133 15.36 14.33 44.73
C ARG A 133 16.31 14.97 45.72
N ALA A 134 17.23 14.21 46.32
CA ALA A 134 18.25 14.77 47.21
C ALA A 134 19.21 15.71 46.45
N ALA A 135 19.66 15.32 45.25
CA ALA A 135 20.51 16.14 44.40
C ALA A 135 19.78 17.39 43.90
N CYS A 136 18.53 17.25 43.46
CA CYS A 136 17.66 18.35 43.04
C CYS A 136 17.40 19.32 44.19
N GLY A 137 17.10 18.81 45.40
CA GLY A 137 16.97 19.62 46.60
C GLY A 137 18.24 20.40 46.92
N ARG A 138 19.42 19.77 46.86
CA ARG A 138 20.71 20.45 47.02
C ARG A 138 20.93 21.53 45.95
N MET A 139 20.62 21.23 44.70
CA MET A 139 20.78 22.18 43.59
C MET A 139 19.84 23.39 43.74
N LEU A 140 18.56 23.14 44.07
CA LEU A 140 17.60 24.21 44.33
C LEU A 140 17.99 25.03 45.55
N SER A 141 18.48 24.43 46.63
CA SER A 141 18.92 25.22 47.80
C SER A 141 20.11 26.13 47.47
N VAL A 142 21.05 25.69 46.62
CA VAL A 142 22.20 26.49 46.20
C VAL A 142 21.81 27.58 45.19
N LEU A 143 20.89 27.29 44.25
CA LEU A 143 20.46 28.24 43.22
C LEU A 143 19.32 29.14 43.65
N LEU A 144 18.21 28.54 44.10
CA LEU A 144 17.00 29.22 44.52
C LEU A 144 17.15 29.84 45.91
N GLY A 145 17.97 29.31 46.81
CA GLY A 145 18.21 29.90 48.12
C GLY A 145 18.64 31.38 48.07
N PRO A 146 19.75 31.72 47.39
CA PRO A 146 20.19 33.12 47.26
C PRO A 146 19.24 33.96 46.40
N PHE A 147 18.64 33.36 45.35
CA PHE A 147 17.70 34.05 44.47
C PHE A 147 16.43 34.46 45.20
N LEU A 148 15.78 33.53 45.90
CA LEU A 148 14.58 33.77 46.69
C LEU A 148 14.87 34.71 47.86
N CYS A 149 16.02 34.60 48.53
CA CYS A 149 16.40 35.55 49.57
C CYS A 149 16.59 36.98 49.02
N SER A 150 17.16 37.12 47.83
CA SER A 150 17.34 38.43 47.17
C SER A 150 15.99 39.00 46.74
N ALA A 151 15.17 38.18 46.08
CA ALA A 151 13.81 38.55 45.69
C ALA A 151 12.94 38.90 46.91
N ALA A 152 13.01 38.11 47.99
CA ALA A 152 12.29 38.38 49.23
C ALA A 152 12.73 39.68 49.89
N LYS A 153 14.03 40.03 49.86
CA LYS A 153 14.51 41.33 50.35
C LYS A 153 14.10 42.50 49.45
N CYS A 154 13.98 42.29 48.14
CA CYS A 154 13.43 43.29 47.23
C CYS A 154 11.93 43.50 47.48
N CYS A 155 11.17 42.41 47.67
CA CYS A 155 9.73 42.45 47.91
C CYS A 155 9.38 42.92 49.33
N SER A 156 10.22 42.68 50.35
CA SER A 156 9.97 43.16 51.71
C SER A 156 10.10 44.67 51.86
N ARG A 157 10.72 45.36 50.88
CA ARG A 157 10.78 46.82 50.83
C ARG A 157 9.57 47.45 50.14
N ILE A 158 8.71 46.64 49.52
CA ILE A 158 7.51 47.12 48.81
C ILE A 158 6.34 47.03 49.79
N HIS A 159 6.07 48.13 50.51
CA HIS A 159 4.83 48.28 51.26
C HIS A 159 3.68 48.50 50.27
N LEU A 160 2.93 47.43 49.97
CA LEU A 160 1.69 47.54 49.22
C LEU A 160 0.63 48.13 50.16
N TYR A 161 0.29 49.40 49.95
CA TYR A 161 -0.93 49.97 50.49
C TYR A 161 -2.08 49.45 49.62
N LEU A 162 -2.78 48.44 50.13
CA LEU A 162 -4.03 47.99 49.55
C LEU A 162 -5.06 49.11 49.82
N ALA A 163 -5.27 49.98 48.84
CA ALA A 163 -6.41 50.88 48.86
C ALA A 163 -7.66 50.02 48.64
N GLU A 164 -8.32 49.70 49.74
CA GLU A 164 -9.65 49.09 49.71
C GLU A 164 -10.66 50.19 49.33
N ASP A 165 -10.69 50.52 48.05
CA ASP A 165 -11.78 51.32 47.47
C ASP A 165 -12.94 50.37 47.14
N ALA A 166 -13.86 50.15 48.09
CA ALA A 166 -15.21 49.68 47.78
C ALA A 166 -16.20 49.91 48.95
N CYS A 167 -16.82 51.10 48.90
CA CYS A 167 -18.16 51.49 49.41
C CYS A 167 -18.41 51.55 50.93
#